data_AF-A8G6N0-F1
#
_entry.id   AF-A8G6N0-F1
#
_cell.length_a   1.000
_cell.length_b   1.000
_cell.length_c   1.000
_cell.angle_alpha   90.00
_cell.angle_beta   90.00
_cell.angle_gamma   90.00
#
_symmetry.space_group_name_H-M   'P 1'
#
loop_
_entity.id
_entity.type
_entity.pdbx_description
1 polymer ?
#
loop_
_entity_poly.entity_id
_entity_poly.type
_entity_poly.pdbx_seq_one_letter_code
_entity_poly.pdbx_strand_id
1 'polypeptide(L)'
;MISEEVPSISIILNERRSKSLKGFISSKKNIKGYFYTHRPTRENPASWSFENGETKFNGEAVLLKDGEIWHPYQTKIKSHEVNMVLFSGLSSKLSKITNNTFLLKASSGFFKIGSGCYGGRINKV
;
A
#
# COMPACT_ATOMS: atom_id res chain seq x y z
N MET A 1 4.97 -5.80 0.11
CA MET A 1 4.37 -5.46 1.41
C MET A 1 3.41 -6.56 1.79
N ILE A 2 3.31 -6.92 3.07
CA ILE A 2 2.50 -8.05 3.56
C ILE A 2 1.62 -7.57 4.72
N SER A 3 0.36 -7.99 4.76
CA SER A 3 -0.55 -7.68 5.86
C SER A 3 -0.09 -8.38 7.14
N GLU A 4 -0.04 -7.65 8.26
CA GLU A 4 0.32 -8.22 9.56
C GLU A 4 -0.71 -9.24 10.06
N GLU A 5 -1.99 -8.99 9.79
CA GLU A 5 -3.08 -9.84 10.27
C GLU A 5 -3.23 -11.13 9.47
N VAL A 6 -2.96 -11.07 8.15
CA VAL A 6 -3.12 -12.23 7.26
C VAL A 6 -1.93 -12.33 6.30
N PRO A 7 -0.85 -13.05 6.69
CA PRO A 7 0.40 -13.09 5.93
C PRO A 7 0.30 -13.63 4.50
N SER A 8 -0.76 -14.38 4.19
CA SER A 8 -1.02 -14.90 2.83
C SER A 8 -1.52 -13.84 1.83
N ILE A 9 -1.73 -12.60 2.29
CA ILE A 9 -2.17 -11.47 1.48
C ILE A 9 -1.06 -10.43 1.42
N SER A 10 -0.71 -10.06 0.19
CA SER A 10 0.41 -9.17 -0.08
C SER A 10 0.06 -8.17 -1.17
N ILE A 11 0.58 -6.96 -1.03
CA ILE A 11 0.65 -5.97 -2.10
C ILE A 11 2.08 -5.97 -2.62
N ILE A 12 2.25 -6.39 -3.87
CA ILE A 12 3.55 -6.54 -4.51
C ILE A 12 3.70 -5.39 -5.50
N LEU A 13 4.63 -4.47 -5.22
CA LEU A 13 4.99 -3.36 -6.10
C LEU A 13 6.26 -3.75 -6.85
N ASN A 14 6.19 -3.80 -8.17
CA ASN A 14 7.25 -4.34 -9.02
C ASN A 14 7.64 -3.43 -10.18
N GLU A 15 6.88 -2.35 -10.43
CA GLU A 15 7.17 -1.41 -11.51
C GLU A 15 7.21 0.03 -10.99
N ARG A 16 8.21 0.79 -11.42
CA ARG A 16 8.32 2.22 -11.14
C ARG A 16 7.71 3.02 -12.28
N ARG A 17 6.80 3.94 -11.95
CA ARG A 17 6.21 4.92 -12.87
C ARG A 17 6.74 6.32 -12.55
N SER A 18 6.41 7.30 -13.40
CA SER A 18 6.90 8.69 -13.26
C SER A 18 6.56 9.32 -11.90
N LYS A 19 5.39 9.01 -11.32
CA LYS A 19 4.91 9.56 -10.04
C LYS A 19 4.38 8.52 -9.05
N SER A 20 4.50 7.23 -9.38
CA SER A 20 3.93 6.15 -8.58
C SER A 20 4.75 4.86 -8.67
N LEU A 21 4.44 3.92 -7.80
CA LEU A 21 4.77 2.52 -8.01
C LEU A 21 3.51 1.79 -8.45
N LYS A 22 3.67 0.87 -9.41
CA LYS A 22 2.64 -0.05 -9.85
C LYS A 22 2.96 -1.45 -9.33
N GLY A 23 1.89 -2.18 -9.07
CA GLY A 23 1.93 -3.54 -8.60
C GLY A 23 0.56 -4.18 -8.64
N PHE A 24 0.35 -5.15 -7.77
CA PHE A 24 -0.91 -5.87 -7.66
C PHE A 24 -1.15 -6.36 -6.22
N ILE A 25 -2.42 -6.55 -5.90
CA ILE A 25 -2.84 -7.26 -4.69
C ILE A 25 -2.93 -8.75 -5.03
N SER A 26 -2.28 -9.58 -4.22
CA SER A 26 -2.31 -11.04 -4.33
C SER A 26 -2.85 -11.67 -3.05
N SER A 27 -3.67 -12.70 -3.19
CA SER A 27 -4.11 -13.57 -2.11
C SER A 27 -3.96 -15.02 -2.55
N LYS A 28 -3.19 -15.82 -1.80
CA LYS A 28 -2.92 -17.24 -2.13
C LYS A 28 -2.47 -17.44 -3.60
N LYS A 29 -1.57 -16.58 -4.08
CA LYS A 29 -1.05 -16.54 -5.47
C LYS A 29 -2.05 -16.08 -6.55
N ASN A 30 -3.28 -15.75 -6.20
CA ASN A 30 -4.25 -15.18 -7.15
C ASN A 30 -4.21 -13.65 -7.12
N ILE A 31 -4.01 -13.05 -8.29
CA ILE A 31 -4.08 -11.61 -8.49
C ILE A 31 -5.53 -11.15 -8.35
N LYS A 32 -5.76 -10.07 -7.57
CA LYS A 32 -7.09 -9.48 -7.36
C LYS A 32 -7.32 -8.20 -8.15
N GLY A 33 -6.25 -7.53 -8.54
CA GLY A 33 -6.27 -6.30 -9.31
C GLY A 33 -4.94 -5.58 -9.21
N TYR A 34 -4.80 -4.54 -10.00
CA TYR A 34 -3.62 -3.68 -9.99
C TYR A 34 -3.72 -2.68 -8.85
N PHE A 35 -2.57 -2.44 -8.22
CA PHE A 35 -2.44 -1.52 -7.11
C PHE A 35 -1.37 -0.50 -7.43
N TYR A 36 -1.62 0.73 -7.05
CA TYR A 36 -0.72 1.85 -7.29
C TYR A 36 -0.54 2.64 -6.01
N THR A 37 0.69 3.03 -5.72
CA THR A 37 1.01 3.96 -4.64
C THR A 37 1.54 5.26 -5.20
N HIS A 38 1.07 6.38 -4.69
CA HIS A 38 1.49 7.72 -5.11
C HIS A 38 2.28 8.38 -4.00
N ARG A 39 3.38 9.02 -4.39
CA ARG A 39 4.23 9.77 -3.46
C ARG A 39 3.47 11.01 -2.96
N PRO A 40 3.60 11.38 -1.67
CA PRO A 40 3.05 12.64 -1.19
C PRO A 40 3.68 13.84 -1.91
N THR A 41 2.89 14.89 -2.12
CA THR A 41 3.32 16.22 -2.57
C THR A 41 3.11 17.24 -1.45
N ARG A 42 3.29 18.53 -1.76
CA ARG A 42 2.99 19.60 -0.81
C ARG A 42 1.51 19.78 -0.55
N GLU A 43 0.69 19.58 -1.58
CA GLU A 43 -0.76 19.71 -1.45
C GLU A 43 -1.45 18.38 -1.11
N ASN A 44 -0.84 17.23 -1.42
CA ASN A 44 -1.50 15.93 -1.33
C ASN A 44 -0.74 14.94 -0.44
N PRO A 45 -1.42 14.23 0.48
CA PRO A 45 -0.80 13.15 1.24
C PRO A 45 -0.41 11.98 0.33
N ALA A 46 0.33 11.03 0.90
CA ALA A 46 0.58 9.77 0.22
C ALA A 46 -0.77 9.09 -0.04
N SER A 47 -0.93 8.46 -1.20
CA SER A 47 -2.22 7.90 -1.60
C SER A 47 -2.05 6.59 -2.34
N TRP A 48 -3.14 5.87 -2.50
CA TRP A 48 -3.20 4.62 -3.22
C TRP A 48 -4.36 4.62 -4.21
N SER A 49 -4.25 3.78 -5.23
CA SER A 49 -5.38 3.42 -6.08
C SER A 49 -5.37 1.93 -6.43
N PHE A 50 -6.56 1.40 -6.66
CA PHE A 50 -6.81 0.03 -7.05
C PHE A 50 -7.67 0.00 -8.29
N GLU A 51 -7.39 -0.90 -9.22
CA GLU A 51 -8.25 -1.18 -10.37
C GLU A 51 -8.27 -2.66 -10.72
N ASN A 52 -9.43 -3.16 -11.17
CA ASN A 52 -9.60 -4.55 -11.63
C ASN A 52 -10.31 -4.65 -12.99
N GLY A 53 -10.14 -3.63 -13.84
CA GLY A 53 -10.81 -3.50 -15.13
C GLY A 53 -12.12 -2.73 -15.02
N GLU A 54 -13.07 -3.23 -14.26
CA GLU A 54 -14.41 -2.63 -14.14
C GLU A 54 -14.52 -1.60 -13.02
N THR A 55 -13.73 -1.76 -11.96
CA THR A 55 -13.80 -0.87 -10.79
C THR A 55 -12.49 -0.13 -10.57
N LYS A 56 -12.61 1.10 -10.08
CA LYS A 56 -11.49 1.94 -9.68
C LYS A 56 -11.77 2.55 -8.32
N PHE A 57 -10.82 2.37 -7.40
CA PHE A 57 -10.86 2.94 -6.07
C PHE A 57 -9.58 3.70 -5.76
N ASN A 58 -9.67 4.65 -4.86
CA ASN A 58 -8.56 5.43 -4.35
C ASN A 58 -8.79 5.78 -2.89
N GLY A 59 -7.70 6.14 -2.22
CA GLY A 59 -7.70 6.59 -0.84
C GLY A 59 -6.33 7.06 -0.41
N GLU A 60 -6.24 7.48 0.84
CA GLU A 60 -4.99 7.94 1.44
C GLU A 60 -4.17 6.77 1.98
N ALA A 61 -2.85 6.91 1.95
CA ALA A 61 -1.90 5.99 2.55
C ALA A 61 -1.20 6.70 3.71
N VAL A 62 -1.26 6.12 4.91
CA VAL A 62 -0.53 6.62 6.08
C VAL A 62 0.76 5.82 6.20
N LEU A 63 1.90 6.50 6.16
CA LEU A 63 3.23 5.90 6.23
C LEU A 63 3.74 5.97 7.67
N LEU A 64 4.33 4.88 8.16
CA LEU A 64 4.80 4.79 9.55
C LEU A 64 6.20 4.19 9.66
N LYS A 65 6.88 4.57 10.73
CA LYS A 65 8.10 3.93 11.24
C LYS A 65 7.82 3.41 12.64
N ASP A 66 7.76 2.09 12.79
CA ASP A 66 7.53 1.42 14.09
C ASP A 66 6.31 1.97 14.86
N GLY A 67 5.23 2.31 14.13
CA GLY A 67 4.00 2.89 14.69
C GLY A 67 3.98 4.42 14.79
N GLU A 68 5.10 5.10 14.61
CA GLU A 68 5.14 6.56 14.53
C GLU A 68 4.79 7.05 13.11
N ILE A 69 3.85 8.00 13.00
CA ILE A 69 3.42 8.56 11.70
C ILE A 69 4.58 9.32 11.07
N TRP A 70 4.86 9.02 9.80
CA TRP A 70 5.79 9.75 8.96
C TRP A 70 5.09 10.85 8.13
N HIS A 71 5.73 12.02 8.02
CA HIS A 71 5.30 13.07 7.09
C HIS A 71 6.53 13.71 6.41
N PRO A 72 6.40 14.23 5.17
CA PRO A 72 7.55 14.73 4.42
C PRO A 72 8.24 15.96 5.03
N TYR A 73 7.58 16.66 5.95
CA TYR A 73 8.07 17.90 6.58
C TYR A 73 8.75 17.72 7.93
N GLN A 74 8.78 16.50 8.49
CA GLN A 74 9.55 16.25 9.70
C GLN A 74 10.99 15.87 9.36
N THR A 75 11.86 16.12 10.33
CA THR A 75 13.28 15.77 10.26
C THR A 75 13.61 14.48 11.03
N LYS A 76 12.74 14.06 11.97
CA LYS A 76 12.94 12.94 12.91
C LYS A 76 13.02 11.60 12.18
N ILE A 77 12.01 11.29 11.36
CA ILE A 77 11.96 10.04 10.59
C ILE A 77 12.27 10.34 9.12
N LYS A 78 13.28 9.68 8.55
CA LYS A 78 13.61 9.76 7.13
C LYS A 78 12.69 8.86 6.31
N SER A 79 12.44 9.25 5.06
CA SER A 79 11.55 8.51 4.16
C SER A 79 11.98 7.05 3.93
N HIS A 80 13.28 6.76 3.94
CA HIS A 80 13.80 5.41 3.77
C HIS A 80 13.69 4.53 5.02
N GLU A 81 13.42 5.13 6.19
CA GLU A 81 13.22 4.40 7.45
C GLU A 81 11.79 3.86 7.58
N VAL A 82 10.83 4.44 6.86
CA VAL A 82 9.44 4.01 6.83
C VAL A 82 9.36 2.52 6.50
N ASN A 83 8.75 1.76 7.41
CA ASN A 83 8.69 0.29 7.34
C ASN A 83 7.25 -0.24 7.42
N MET A 84 6.26 0.63 7.52
CA MET A 84 4.86 0.24 7.63
C MET A 84 3.95 1.23 6.89
N VAL A 85 2.82 0.73 6.41
CA VAL A 85 1.80 1.55 5.75
C VAL A 85 0.39 1.06 6.11
N LEU A 86 -0.52 2.00 6.29
CA LEU A 86 -1.96 1.78 6.37
C LEU A 86 -2.63 2.36 5.13
N PHE A 87 -3.39 1.55 4.40
CA PHE A 87 -4.17 2.01 3.26
C PHE A 87 -5.59 2.37 3.72
N SER A 88 -5.79 3.64 4.03
CA SER A 88 -7.04 4.13 4.60
C SER A 88 -8.23 3.81 3.69
N GLY A 89 -9.27 3.19 4.26
CA GLY A 89 -10.50 2.84 3.57
C GLY A 89 -10.39 1.68 2.56
N LEU A 90 -9.23 1.02 2.42
CA LEU A 90 -9.03 -0.04 1.42
C LEU A 90 -10.05 -1.17 1.58
N SER A 91 -10.22 -1.69 2.80
CA SER A 91 -11.20 -2.76 3.08
C SER A 91 -12.63 -2.35 2.72
N SER A 92 -13.06 -1.15 3.11
CA SER A 92 -14.39 -0.63 2.79
C SER A 92 -14.62 -0.47 1.28
N LYS A 93 -13.59 -0.15 0.51
CA LYS A 93 -13.69 -0.09 -0.95
C LYS A 93 -13.71 -1.49 -1.57
N LEU A 94 -12.86 -2.39 -1.09
CA LEU A 94 -12.80 -3.78 -1.58
C LEU A 94 -14.08 -4.56 -1.26
N SER A 95 -14.78 -4.28 -0.16
CA SER A 95 -16.04 -4.96 0.20
C SER A 95 -17.15 -4.74 -0.84
N LYS A 96 -17.03 -3.72 -1.70
CA LYS A 96 -17.96 -3.49 -2.82
C LYS A 96 -17.81 -4.51 -3.95
N ILE A 97 -16.69 -5.22 -4.02
CA ILE A 97 -16.34 -6.16 -5.11
C ILE A 97 -15.99 -7.57 -4.61
N THR A 98 -15.89 -7.77 -3.30
CA THR A 98 -15.58 -9.08 -2.73
C THR A 98 -16.13 -9.24 -1.32
N ASN A 99 -16.62 -10.44 -1.02
CA ASN A 99 -17.04 -10.86 0.32
C ASN A 99 -15.98 -11.74 1.02
N ASN A 100 -14.76 -11.80 0.48
CA ASN A 100 -13.70 -12.61 1.08
C ASN A 100 -13.23 -11.98 2.40
N THR A 101 -13.66 -12.57 3.52
CA THR A 101 -13.38 -12.08 4.87
C THR A 101 -11.89 -11.94 5.17
N PHE A 102 -11.05 -12.87 4.71
CA PHE A 102 -9.60 -12.78 4.88
C PHE A 102 -9.01 -11.58 4.14
N LEU A 103 -9.47 -11.30 2.91
CA LEU A 103 -9.05 -10.13 2.14
C LEU A 103 -9.48 -8.82 2.78
N LEU A 104 -10.72 -8.75 3.24
CA LEU A 104 -11.26 -7.57 3.91
C LEU A 104 -10.56 -7.32 5.25
N LYS A 105 -10.31 -8.37 6.03
CA LYS A 105 -9.54 -8.26 7.28
C LYS A 105 -8.12 -7.77 7.02
N ALA A 106 -7.42 -8.40 6.08
CA ALA A 106 -6.04 -8.03 5.74
C ALA A 106 -5.88 -6.59 5.23
N SER A 107 -6.90 -6.09 4.52
CA SER A 107 -6.90 -4.73 3.95
C SER A 107 -7.36 -3.65 4.93
N SER A 108 -7.85 -4.02 6.11
CA SER A 108 -8.14 -3.09 7.20
C SER A 108 -6.92 -2.80 8.09
N GLY A 109 -5.91 -3.66 8.04
CA GLY A 109 -4.75 -3.61 8.92
C GLY A 109 -3.53 -2.91 8.33
N PHE A 110 -2.45 -2.95 9.11
CA PHE A 110 -1.14 -2.47 8.68
C PHE A 110 -0.43 -3.46 7.76
N PHE A 111 0.31 -2.91 6.81
CA PHE A 111 1.19 -3.66 5.94
C PHE A 111 2.65 -3.37 6.30
N LYS A 112 3.42 -4.42 6.59
CA LYS A 112 4.87 -4.31 6.66
C LYS A 112 5.44 -4.09 5.27
N ILE A 113 6.31 -3.10 5.16
CA ILE A 113 7.05 -2.82 3.94
C ILE A 113 8.25 -3.78 3.88
N GLY A 114 8.30 -4.57 2.81
CA GLY A 114 9.36 -5.56 2.63
C GLY A 114 10.64 -4.93 2.05
N SER A 115 11.77 -5.63 2.18
CA SER A 115 13.10 -5.17 1.76
C SER A 115 13.22 -4.77 0.28
N GLY A 116 12.33 -5.25 -0.59
CA GLY A 116 12.30 -4.87 -2.01
C GLY A 116 11.75 -3.47 -2.29
N CYS A 117 11.16 -2.79 -1.29
CA CYS A 117 10.63 -1.44 -1.44
C CYS A 117 10.94 -0.61 -0.18
N TYR A 118 11.73 0.45 -0.27
CA TYR A 118 12.00 1.34 0.88
C TYR A 118 11.31 2.69 0.68
N GLY A 119 10.40 3.06 1.59
CA GLY A 119 9.75 4.37 1.53
C GLY A 119 9.07 4.67 0.19
N GLY A 120 8.46 3.66 -0.45
CA GLY A 120 7.85 3.81 -1.77
C GLY A 120 8.86 3.86 -2.94
N ARG A 121 10.09 3.38 -2.75
CA ARG A 121 11.08 3.17 -3.82
C ARG A 121 11.39 1.68 -3.96
N ILE A 122 11.22 1.14 -5.16
CA ILE A 122 11.68 -0.21 -5.49
C ILE A 122 13.21 -0.23 -5.48
N ASN A 123 13.82 -1.25 -4.87
CA ASN A 123 15.26 -1.45 -5.00
C ASN A 123 15.61 -1.61 -6.48
N LYS A 124 16.55 -0.80 -6.96
CA LYS A 124 17.24 -1.15 -8.21
C LYS A 124 18.02 -2.43 -7.91
N VAL A 125 17.64 -3.53 -8.56
CA VAL A 125 18.50 -4.71 -8.70
C VAL A 125 19.62 -4.34 -9.65
#